data_AF-A0A2N3Y837-F1
#
_entry.id   AF-A0A2N3Y837-F1
#
_cell.length_a   1.000
_cell.length_b   1.000
_cell.length_c   1.000
_cell.angle_alpha   90.00
_cell.angle_beta   90.00
_cell.angle_gamma   90.00
#
_symmetry.space_group_name_H-M   'P 1'
#
loop_
_entity.id
_entity.type
_entity.pdbx_description
1 polymer ?
#
loop_
_entity_poly.entity_id
_entity_poly.type
_entity_poly.pdbx_seq_one_letter_code
_entity_poly.pdbx_strand_id
1 'polypeptide(L)' 'MPHRTFAPDCATTWRCSAERCLFNDPDPAVVGQHEYDAHGPAWMAADQAPPQPATAVVSPQ' A
#
# COMPACT_ATOMS: atom_id res chain seq x y z
N MET A 1 -28.56 -19.66 -9.08
CA MET A 1 -27.49 -18.92 -8.37
C MET A 1 -26.33 -18.77 -9.34
N PRO A 2 -25.85 -17.57 -9.69
CA PRO A 2 -24.77 -17.45 -10.65
C PRO A 2 -23.51 -18.09 -10.04
N HIS A 3 -22.97 -19.06 -10.76
CA HIS A 3 -21.71 -19.72 -10.44
C HIS A 3 -20.63 -18.62 -10.39
N ARG A 4 -19.98 -18.43 -9.24
CA ARG A 4 -18.75 -17.64 -9.19
C ARG A 4 -17.69 -18.42 -9.94
N THR A 5 -17.55 -18.14 -11.23
CA THR A 5 -16.38 -18.53 -12.02
C THR A 5 -15.22 -17.72 -11.48
N PHE A 6 -14.48 -18.28 -10.51
CA PHE A 6 -13.11 -17.83 -10.28
C PHE A 6 -12.35 -18.17 -11.55
N ALA A 7 -12.11 -17.17 -12.39
CA ALA A 7 -11.27 -17.33 -13.57
C ALA A 7 -9.85 -17.68 -13.10
N PRO A 8 -9.26 -18.78 -13.59
CA PRO A 8 -7.87 -19.12 -13.28
C PRO A 8 -6.86 -18.09 -13.82
N ASP A 9 -7.33 -17.15 -14.65
CA ASP A 9 -6.58 -16.05 -15.25
C ASP A 9 -6.62 -14.74 -14.43
N CYS A 10 -7.04 -14.79 -13.16
CA CYS A 10 -6.83 -13.67 -12.25
C CYS A 10 -5.32 -13.53 -11.98
N ALA A 11 -4.60 -12.90 -12.89
CA ALA A 11 -3.22 -12.50 -12.67
C ALA A 11 -3.18 -11.62 -11.42
N THR A 12 -2.67 -12.15 -10.32
CA THR A 12 -2.40 -11.37 -9.11
C THR A 12 -1.45 -10.26 -9.49
N THR A 13 -1.97 -9.05 -9.59
CA THR A 13 -1.19 -7.85 -9.90
C THR A 13 -0.91 -7.13 -8.59
N TRP A 14 0.36 -6.87 -8.32
CA TRP A 14 0.79 -6.09 -7.16
C TRP A 14 0.67 -4.62 -7.47
N ARG A 15 0.31 -3.81 -6.48
CA ARG A 15 0.15 -2.37 -6.63
C ARG A 15 1.07 -1.66 -5.65
N CYS A 16 1.70 -0.58 -6.10
CA CYS A 16 2.48 0.31 -5.25
C CYS A 16 1.62 0.81 -4.07
N SER A 17 2.19 0.75 -2.87
CA SER A 17 1.52 1.10 -1.61
C SER A 17 1.40 2.62 -1.40
N ALA A 18 2.09 3.43 -2.20
CA ALA A 18 2.07 4.87 -2.03
C ALA A 18 0.70 5.49 -2.32
N GLU A 19 0.33 6.47 -1.50
CA GLU A 19 -0.93 7.20 -1.68
C GLU A 19 -0.97 7.85 -3.06
N ARG A 20 -2.03 7.56 -3.82
CA ARG A 20 -2.28 8.06 -5.18
C ARG A 20 -1.30 7.57 -6.26
N CYS A 21 -0.38 6.65 -5.94
CA CYS A 21 0.39 5.96 -6.96
C CYS A 21 -0.46 4.87 -7.63
N LEU A 22 -0.47 4.87 -8.97
CA LEU A 22 -1.26 3.94 -9.79
C LEU A 22 -0.39 2.84 -10.40
N PHE A 23 0.92 2.83 -10.10
CA PHE A 23 1.83 1.80 -10.58
C PHE A 23 1.42 0.42 -10.05
N ASN A 24 1.36 -0.54 -10.96
CA ASN A 24 1.02 -1.93 -10.68
C ASN A 24 1.77 -2.84 -11.65
N ASP A 25 2.19 -4.01 -11.18
CA ASP A 25 2.95 -5.00 -11.93
C ASP A 25 2.66 -6.42 -11.40
N PRO A 26 2.61 -7.46 -12.24
CA PRO A 26 2.47 -8.84 -11.76
C PRO A 26 3.67 -9.32 -10.92
N ASP A 27 4.84 -8.71 -11.07
CA ASP A 27 6.05 -9.03 -10.33
C ASP A 27 6.18 -8.15 -9.06
N PRO A 28 6.16 -8.73 -7.85
CA PRO A 28 6.30 -7.97 -6.61
C PRO A 28 7.68 -7.31 -6.44
N ALA A 29 8.74 -7.86 -7.05
CA ALA A 29 10.07 -7.26 -7.00
C ALA A 29 10.12 -5.97 -7.84
N VAL A 30 9.40 -5.92 -8.96
CA VAL A 30 9.26 -4.70 -9.77
C VAL A 30 8.51 -3.62 -9.00
N VAL A 31 7.43 -3.99 -8.31
CA VAL A 31 6.69 -3.04 -7.45
C VAL A 31 7.55 -2.55 -6.29
N GLY A 32 8.29 -3.43 -5.61
CA GLY A 32 9.16 -3.02 -4.51
C GLY A 32 10.31 -2.10 -4.94
N GLN A 33 10.92 -2.37 -6.10
CA GLN A 33 11.94 -1.50 -6.67
C GLN A 33 11.36 -0.14 -7.06
N HIS A 34 10.17 -0.12 -7.67
CA HIS A 34 9.45 1.12 -7.98
C HIS A 34 9.18 1.95 -6.72
N GLU A 35 8.72 1.32 -5.63
CA GLU A 35 8.46 2.02 -4.36
C GLU A 35 9.74 2.69 -3.82
N TYR A 36 10.87 1.98 -3.89
CA TYR A 36 12.16 2.51 -3.45
C TYR A 36 12.64 3.68 -4.34
N ASP A 37 12.57 3.54 -5.66
CA ASP A 37 13.09 4.54 -6.60
C ASP A 37 12.20 5.79 -6.72
N ALA A 38 10.87 5.61 -6.73
CA ALA A 38 9.92 6.69 -6.99
C ALA A 38 9.50 7.45 -5.73
N HIS A 39 9.46 6.79 -4.57
CA HIS A 39 8.99 7.38 -3.31
C HIS A 39 10.09 7.48 -2.24
N GLY A 40 11.20 6.78 -2.43
CA GLY A 40 12.34 6.83 -1.54
C GLY A 40 12.11 6.13 -0.20
N PRO A 41 13.19 5.92 0.58
CA PRO A 41 13.12 5.24 1.87
C PRO A 41 12.29 6.01 2.92
N ALA A 42 12.13 7.33 2.76
CA ALA A 42 11.36 8.15 3.69
C ALA A 42 9.85 7.82 3.66
N TRP A 43 9.30 7.48 2.49
CA TRP A 43 7.91 7.04 2.38
C TRP A 43 7.71 5.64 3.00
N MET A 44 8.62 4.71 2.71
CA MET A 44 8.60 3.38 3.32
C MET A 44 8.70 3.42 4.85
N ALA A 45 9.47 4.36 5.41
CA ALA A 45 9.57 4.54 6.86
C ALA A 45 8.31 5.14 7.48
N ALA A 46 7.53 5.95 6.75
CA ALA A 46 6.30 6.55 7.22
C ALA A 46 5.16 5.52 7.34
N ASP A 47 5.11 4.55 6.43
CA ASP A 47 4.13 3.43 6.48
C ASP A 47 4.42 2.47 7.66
N GLN A 48 5.68 2.35 8.06
CA GLN A 48 6.13 1.55 9.21
C GLN A 48 5.99 2.27 10.56
N ALA A 49 5.64 3.56 10.58
CA ALA A 49 5.45 4.28 11.83
C ALA A 49 4.18 3.73 12.52
N PRO A 50 4.27 3.29 13.80
CA PRO A 50 3.08 2.92 14.56
C PRO A 50 2.08 4.08 14.49
N PRO A 51 0.77 3.83 14.29
CA PRO A 51 -0.22 4.89 14.30
C PRO A 51 -0.05 5.65 15.62
N GLN A 52 0.46 6.88 15.52
CA GLN A 52 0.68 7.70 16.71
C GLN A 52 -0.70 7.90 17.33
N PRO A 53 -0.92 7.53 18.61
CA PRO A 53 -2.21 7.78 19.24
C PRO A 53 -2.47 9.28 19.16
N ALA A 54 -3.55 9.64 18.45
CA ALA A 54 -4.03 11.01 18.36
C ALA A 54 -4.10 11.54 19.79
N THR A 55 -3.28 12.55 20.08
CA THR A 55 -3.20 13.17 21.39
C THR A 55 -4.58 13.74 21.68
N ALA A 56 -5.35 13.04 22.53
CA ALA A 56 -6.61 13.54 23.04
C ALA A 56 -6.30 14.80 23.83
N VAL A 57 -6.49 15.95 23.20
CA VAL A 57 -6.46 17.25 23.87
C VAL A 57 -7.73 17.32 24.72
N VAL A 58 -7.67 16.77 25.94
CA VAL A 58 -8.65 17.08 26.98
C VAL A 58 -8.17 18.35 27.67
N SER A 59 -8.90 19.44 27.42
CA SER A 59 -8.74 20.72 28.12
C SER A 59 -8.89 20.55 29.63
N PRO A 60 -8.04 21.20 30.46
CA PRO A 60 -8.31 21.34 31.88
C PRO A 60 -9.46 22.35 32.09
N GLN A 61 -10.39 22.00 32.97
CA GLN A 61 -11.44 22.86 33.49
C GLN A 61 -11.01 23.47 34.83
#